data_AF-A0A357T6T7-F1
#
_entry.id   AF-A0A357T6T7-F1
#
_cell.length_a   1.000
_cell.length_b   1.000
_cell.length_c   1.000
_cell.angle_alpha   90.00
_cell.angle_beta   90.00
_cell.angle_gamma   90.00
#
_symmetry.space_group_name_H-M   'P 1'
#
loop_
_entity.id
_entity.type
_entity.pdbx_description
1 polymer ?
#
loop_
_entity_poly.entity_id
_entity_poly.type
_entity_poly.pdbx_seq_one_letter_code
_entity_poly.pdbx_strand_id
1 'polypeptide(L)'
;TPYGTLDMTINLSKPEKDPRAIALASKGILDGEEKYPLCLLCKENEGYAGRMDHPARQNHRIIPVSLASEEWYMQYSPYVYYNEHCIVFKGNHDPMKISEKTVARLLDFVKLFPHYIMGSNADLPIVGGSILTHDHFQGGHYDFAMSRAKETPMKKLEKLGVSISKLYWPMSVIRLKGKDPEVLTQVFGAFLSRWKNYSDEQVALRSHTGEIEHNTITPIARYREGHYEVDLVLRNNRTDERHPHGIFHSAEQYHHIKRENIGLIECMGLAVLPARLREEMAQVKSKLLQGDLAGVYAEESLNKHGDFAKHLLEMDGSKDSEGLERLIYSEIGRVFMEVLESCGMFKNDPAGQEAFDRCIEVLYEGLA
;
A
#
# COMPACT_ATOMS: atom_id res chain seq x y z
N THR A 1 6.69 -16.71 4.71
CA THR A 1 7.76 -16.21 3.82
C THR A 1 9.01 -15.92 4.65
N PRO A 2 10.17 -15.59 4.05
CA PRO A 2 11.33 -15.12 4.82
C PRO A 2 11.03 -13.89 5.70
N TYR A 3 10.01 -13.11 5.35
CA TYR A 3 9.59 -11.89 6.05
C TYR A 3 8.49 -12.11 7.10
N GLY A 4 8.07 -13.36 7.34
CA GLY A 4 7.01 -13.72 8.28
C GLY A 4 5.73 -14.24 7.60
N THR A 5 4.63 -14.24 8.35
CA THR A 5 3.31 -14.66 7.85
C THR A 5 2.62 -13.47 7.18
N LEU A 6 2.30 -13.60 5.90
CA LEU A 6 1.45 -12.67 5.16
C LEU A 6 0.00 -13.12 5.25
N ASP A 7 -0.91 -12.16 5.33
CA ASP A 7 -2.34 -12.44 5.32
C ASP A 7 -2.90 -12.23 3.92
N MET A 8 -3.98 -12.92 3.57
CA MET A 8 -4.67 -12.75 2.29
C MET A 8 -6.17 -12.62 2.50
N THR A 9 -6.80 -11.76 1.71
CA THR A 9 -8.25 -11.59 1.68
C THR A 9 -8.71 -11.35 0.25
N ILE A 10 -9.97 -11.69 -0.04
CA ILE A 10 -10.58 -11.43 -1.35
C ILE A 10 -11.61 -10.32 -1.18
N ASN A 11 -11.43 -9.23 -1.93
CA ASN A 11 -12.37 -8.12 -1.91
C ASN A 11 -13.54 -8.42 -2.87
N LEU A 12 -14.68 -8.81 -2.31
CA LEU A 12 -15.89 -9.09 -3.08
C LEU A 12 -16.71 -7.84 -3.43
N SER A 13 -16.41 -6.71 -2.79
CA SER A 13 -17.26 -5.50 -2.84
C SER A 13 -16.71 -4.40 -3.74
N LYS A 14 -15.44 -4.48 -4.16
CA LYS A 14 -14.78 -3.48 -5.01
C LYS A 14 -14.36 -4.11 -6.35
N PRO A 15 -14.71 -3.52 -7.51
CA PRO A 15 -14.19 -3.96 -8.80
C PRO A 15 -12.69 -3.66 -8.90
N GLU A 16 -11.92 -4.59 -9.49
CA GLU A 16 -10.49 -4.43 -9.75
C GLU A 16 -10.26 -3.26 -10.74
N LYS A 17 -9.35 -2.33 -10.42
CA LYS A 17 -9.06 -1.17 -11.29
C LYS A 17 -7.64 -1.18 -11.86
N ASP A 18 -7.53 -0.88 -13.16
CA ASP A 18 -6.23 -0.64 -13.79
C ASP A 18 -5.62 0.69 -13.28
N PRO A 19 -4.32 0.72 -12.90
CA PRO A 19 -3.62 1.93 -12.49
C PRO A 19 -3.74 3.12 -13.45
N ARG A 20 -3.78 2.87 -14.76
CA ARG A 20 -3.95 3.91 -15.79
C ARG A 20 -5.34 4.54 -15.73
N ALA A 21 -6.37 3.74 -15.48
CA ALA A 21 -7.73 4.24 -15.31
C ALA A 21 -7.83 5.17 -14.07
N ILE A 22 -7.11 4.84 -12.99
CA ILE A 22 -7.02 5.69 -11.80
C ILE A 22 -6.31 7.02 -12.13
N ALA A 23 -5.20 6.98 -12.86
CA ALA A 23 -4.45 8.17 -13.26
C ALA A 23 -5.24 9.07 -14.25
N LEU A 24 -6.09 8.50 -15.09
CA LEU A 24 -6.99 9.26 -15.96
C LEU A 24 -8.13 9.90 -15.16
N ALA A 25 -8.72 9.16 -14.22
CA ALA A 25 -9.78 9.67 -13.34
C ALA A 25 -9.29 10.83 -12.45
N SER A 26 -8.04 10.81 -11.99
CA SER A 26 -7.47 11.94 -11.23
C SER A 26 -7.27 13.21 -12.06
N LYS A 27 -7.16 13.08 -13.39
CA LYS A 27 -7.02 14.22 -14.32
C LYS A 27 -8.38 14.75 -14.80
N GLY A 28 -9.40 13.91 -14.80
CA GLY A 28 -10.76 14.25 -15.20
C GLY A 28 -11.55 14.96 -14.10
N ILE A 29 -11.13 16.17 -13.72
CA ILE A 29 -12.03 17.14 -13.08
C ILE A 29 -13.04 17.51 -14.16
N LEU A 30 -14.21 16.86 -14.15
CA LEU A 30 -15.29 17.15 -15.06
C LEU A 30 -15.97 18.44 -14.61
N ASP A 31 -15.49 19.55 -15.17
CA ASP A 31 -16.18 20.83 -15.21
C ASP A 31 -17.50 20.66 -15.98
N GLY A 32 -18.64 20.96 -15.36
CA GLY A 32 -19.91 21.06 -16.08
C GLY A 32 -21.19 21.08 -15.24
N GLU A 33 -21.22 20.41 -14.08
CA GLU A 33 -22.39 20.41 -13.18
C GLU A 33 -21.93 20.41 -11.71
N GLU A 34 -22.59 21.17 -10.83
CA GLU A 34 -22.36 21.13 -9.38
C GLU A 34 -22.72 19.74 -8.84
N LYS A 35 -21.75 18.84 -8.74
CA LYS A 35 -21.94 17.50 -8.17
C LYS A 35 -21.98 17.59 -6.64
N TYR A 36 -23.10 17.22 -6.03
CA TYR A 36 -23.24 17.08 -4.58
C TYR A 36 -23.58 15.63 -4.19
N PRO A 37 -22.84 14.98 -3.27
CA PRO A 37 -21.51 15.35 -2.79
C PRO A 37 -20.45 15.35 -3.89
N LEU A 38 -19.36 16.10 -3.68
CA LEU A 38 -18.29 16.26 -4.67
C LEU A 38 -17.49 14.95 -4.90
N CYS A 39 -17.29 14.15 -3.85
CA CYS A 39 -16.68 12.83 -3.96
C CYS A 39 -17.24 11.84 -2.93
N LEU A 40 -16.77 10.59 -2.93
CA LEU A 40 -17.22 9.51 -2.04
C LEU A 40 -16.76 9.65 -0.58
N LEU A 41 -15.84 10.57 -0.29
CA LEU A 41 -15.29 10.83 1.04
C LEU A 41 -15.79 12.13 1.67
N CYS A 42 -16.41 13.03 0.89
CA CYS A 42 -16.98 14.26 1.41
C CYS A 42 -17.93 14.00 2.59
N LYS A 43 -17.84 14.80 3.65
CA LYS A 43 -18.67 14.64 4.86
C LYS A 43 -20.18 14.71 4.57
N GLU A 44 -20.53 15.42 3.50
CA GLU A 44 -21.87 15.52 2.90
C GLU A 44 -22.47 14.16 2.49
N ASN A 45 -21.66 13.10 2.42
CA ASN A 45 -22.16 11.75 2.23
C ASN A 45 -22.94 11.21 3.44
N GLU A 46 -22.71 11.71 4.65
CA GLU A 46 -23.47 11.25 5.82
C GLU A 46 -24.97 11.51 5.64
N GLY A 47 -25.78 10.45 5.60
CA GLY A 47 -27.22 10.58 5.41
C GLY A 47 -27.67 10.78 3.95
N TYR A 48 -26.76 10.86 2.98
CA TYR A 48 -27.11 11.15 1.59
C TYR A 48 -27.93 10.03 0.94
N ALA A 49 -29.02 10.39 0.25
CA ALA A 49 -29.94 9.43 -0.37
C ALA A 49 -29.34 8.70 -1.59
N GLY A 50 -28.26 9.22 -2.16
CA GLY A 50 -27.69 8.73 -3.41
C GLY A 50 -28.35 9.33 -4.65
N ARG A 51 -27.73 9.09 -5.80
CA ARG A 51 -28.23 9.39 -7.16
C ARG A 51 -27.67 8.33 -8.12
N MET A 52 -28.07 8.31 -9.38
CA MET A 52 -27.70 7.23 -10.32
C MET A 52 -26.19 6.96 -10.40
N ASP A 53 -25.36 8.00 -10.34
CA ASP A 53 -23.89 7.93 -10.42
C ASP A 53 -23.20 8.00 -9.04
N HIS A 54 -23.96 8.02 -7.93
CA HIS A 54 -23.40 8.19 -6.58
C HIS A 54 -24.18 7.38 -5.54
N PRO A 55 -23.53 6.45 -4.82
CA PRO A 55 -24.23 5.49 -3.98
C PRO A 55 -24.96 6.15 -2.80
N ALA A 56 -26.06 5.53 -2.38
CA ALA A 56 -26.75 5.90 -1.15
C ALA A 56 -25.86 5.67 0.08
N ARG A 57 -25.98 6.58 1.06
CA ARG A 57 -25.19 6.66 2.29
C ARG A 57 -26.07 7.06 3.50
N GLN A 58 -27.37 6.76 3.46
CA GLN A 58 -28.36 7.09 4.50
C GLN A 58 -27.98 6.60 5.90
N ASN A 59 -27.41 5.40 5.97
CA ASN A 59 -26.96 4.78 7.22
C ASN A 59 -25.47 5.02 7.49
N HIS A 60 -24.77 5.73 6.61
CA HIS A 60 -23.37 6.07 6.79
C HIS A 60 -23.23 7.01 7.97
N ARG A 61 -22.23 6.81 8.82
CA ARG A 61 -21.97 7.64 9.99
C ARG A 61 -20.50 8.00 10.07
N ILE A 62 -20.24 9.24 10.44
CA ILE A 62 -18.89 9.79 10.55
C ILE A 62 -18.67 10.32 11.98
N ILE A 63 -17.44 10.20 12.47
CA ILE A 63 -17.03 10.61 13.80
C ILE A 63 -16.05 11.78 13.65
N PRO A 64 -16.36 12.99 14.13
CA PRO A 64 -15.44 14.12 14.03
C PRO A 64 -14.20 13.89 14.89
N VAL A 65 -13.03 14.21 14.35
CA VAL A 65 -11.73 14.16 15.03
C VAL A 65 -10.93 15.41 14.68
N SER A 66 -10.11 15.89 15.61
CA SER A 66 -9.20 17.02 15.34
C SER A 66 -7.77 16.50 15.22
N LEU A 67 -7.16 16.73 14.06
CA LEU A 67 -5.80 16.27 13.75
C LEU A 67 -4.97 17.45 13.25
N ALA A 68 -3.83 17.72 13.88
CA ALA A 68 -2.98 18.88 13.62
C ALA A 68 -3.77 20.21 13.64
N SER A 69 -4.73 20.34 14.57
CA SER A 69 -5.65 21.48 14.68
C SER A 69 -6.56 21.70 13.46
N GLU A 70 -6.76 20.69 12.62
CA GLU A 70 -7.65 20.70 11.46
C GLU A 70 -8.87 19.81 11.72
N GLU A 71 -9.99 20.09 11.04
CA GLU A 71 -11.20 19.27 11.10
C GLU A 71 -11.06 18.03 10.20
N TRP A 72 -11.22 16.85 10.80
CA TRP A 72 -11.16 15.56 10.15
C TRP A 72 -12.33 14.69 10.62
N TYR A 73 -12.61 13.61 9.90
CA TYR A 73 -13.69 12.70 10.21
C TYR A 73 -13.22 11.26 10.02
N MET A 74 -13.65 10.38 10.91
CA MET A 74 -13.43 8.94 10.83
C MET A 74 -14.71 8.23 10.43
N GLN A 75 -14.59 7.19 9.61
CA GLN A 75 -15.67 6.25 9.31
C GLN A 75 -15.10 4.84 9.24
N TYR A 76 -15.93 3.83 9.51
CA TYR A 76 -15.56 2.46 9.11
C TYR A 76 -15.64 2.32 7.59
N SER A 77 -14.71 1.56 7.03
CA SER A 77 -14.65 1.34 5.58
C SER A 77 -15.86 0.52 5.12
N PRO A 78 -16.56 0.93 4.04
CA PRO A 78 -17.56 0.08 3.41
C PRO A 78 -16.94 -1.13 2.68
N TYR A 79 -15.62 -1.10 2.46
CA TYR A 79 -14.82 -2.19 1.91
C TYR A 79 -13.92 -2.74 3.02
N VAL A 80 -14.48 -3.64 3.83
CA VAL A 80 -13.82 -4.19 5.01
C VAL A 80 -12.75 -5.19 4.59
N TYR A 81 -11.50 -4.97 5.01
CA TYR A 81 -10.39 -5.90 4.79
C TYR A 81 -10.04 -6.69 6.05
N TYR A 82 -10.29 -6.08 7.19
CA TYR A 82 -10.12 -6.64 8.53
C TYR A 82 -11.11 -5.94 9.47
N ASN A 83 -11.37 -6.55 10.62
CA ASN A 83 -12.26 -5.97 11.63
C ASN A 83 -11.78 -4.57 12.04
N GLU A 84 -12.70 -3.62 12.20
CA GLU A 84 -12.37 -2.22 12.52
C GLU A 84 -11.52 -1.47 11.47
N HIS A 85 -11.45 -1.96 10.22
CA HIS A 85 -10.88 -1.18 9.12
C HIS A 85 -11.63 0.15 8.97
N CYS A 86 -10.91 1.26 9.11
CA CYS A 86 -11.43 2.61 9.09
C CYS A 86 -10.69 3.51 8.09
N ILE A 87 -11.38 4.58 7.71
CA ILE A 87 -10.90 5.65 6.84
C ILE A 87 -11.03 6.95 7.62
N VAL A 88 -9.97 7.75 7.65
CA VAL A 88 -9.96 9.07 8.29
C VAL A 88 -9.70 10.11 7.22
N PHE A 89 -10.65 11.00 6.95
CA PHE A 89 -10.61 11.91 5.81
C PHE A 89 -10.77 13.36 6.26
N LYS A 90 -10.18 14.28 5.48
CA LYS A 90 -10.16 15.70 5.81
C LYS A 90 -11.57 16.29 5.70
N GLY A 91 -11.92 17.24 6.55
CA GLY A 91 -13.24 17.91 6.46
C GLY A 91 -13.44 18.68 5.15
N ASN A 92 -12.37 19.31 4.66
CA ASN A 92 -12.34 19.98 3.36
C ASN A 92 -11.99 19.01 2.24
N HIS A 93 -12.57 19.21 1.06
CA HIS A 93 -12.25 18.46 -0.15
C HIS A 93 -10.97 19.00 -0.80
N ASP A 94 -9.84 18.71 -0.15
CA ASP A 94 -8.52 19.06 -0.67
C ASP A 94 -7.82 17.80 -1.22
N PRO A 95 -7.10 17.89 -2.35
CA PRO A 95 -6.30 16.79 -2.86
C PRO A 95 -5.31 16.26 -1.84
N MET A 96 -5.05 14.96 -1.92
CA MET A 96 -4.09 14.27 -1.08
C MET A 96 -2.67 14.79 -1.33
N LYS A 97 -1.92 15.05 -0.25
CA LYS A 97 -0.52 15.48 -0.33
C LYS A 97 0.27 14.93 0.85
N ILE A 98 1.42 14.33 0.55
CA ILE A 98 2.38 13.91 1.58
C ILE A 98 3.26 15.10 1.95
N SER A 99 3.23 15.46 3.22
CA SER A 99 3.97 16.57 3.81
C SER A 99 4.27 16.29 5.27
N GLU A 100 5.10 17.10 5.91
CA GLU A 100 5.36 17.01 7.36
C GLU A 100 4.07 16.93 8.19
N LYS A 101 3.05 17.72 7.84
CA LYS A 101 1.72 17.68 8.49
C LYS A 101 1.05 16.31 8.41
N THR A 102 1.35 15.50 7.41
CA THR A 102 0.80 14.15 7.29
C THR A 102 1.16 13.34 8.54
N VAL A 103 2.43 13.30 8.95
CA VAL A 103 2.84 12.53 10.13
C VAL A 103 2.32 13.13 11.43
N ALA A 104 2.24 14.46 11.55
CA ALA A 104 1.56 15.10 12.69
C ALA A 104 0.11 14.60 12.84
N ARG A 105 -0.66 14.57 11.74
CA ARG A 105 -2.05 14.10 11.76
C ARG A 105 -2.16 12.61 12.09
N LEU A 106 -1.27 11.78 11.54
CA LEU A 106 -1.23 10.35 11.85
C LEU A 106 -0.91 10.10 13.33
N LEU A 107 0.04 10.85 13.89
CA LEU A 107 0.44 10.75 15.29
C LEU A 107 -0.64 11.25 16.25
N ASP A 108 -1.32 12.36 15.92
CA ASP A 108 -2.49 12.81 16.68
C ASP A 108 -3.60 11.75 16.70
N PHE A 109 -3.83 11.07 15.57
CA PHE A 109 -4.82 10.00 15.51
C PHE A 109 -4.45 8.83 16.42
N VAL A 110 -3.23 8.31 16.34
CA VAL A 110 -2.82 7.18 17.20
C VAL A 110 -2.65 7.59 18.66
N LYS A 111 -2.49 8.88 18.96
CA LYS A 111 -2.58 9.40 20.33
C LYS A 111 -4.00 9.33 20.90
N LEU A 112 -5.02 9.60 20.06
CA LEU A 112 -6.43 9.45 20.43
C LEU A 112 -6.84 7.96 20.51
N PHE A 113 -6.33 7.14 19.59
CA PHE A 113 -6.65 5.71 19.45
C PHE A 113 -5.37 4.86 19.49
N PRO A 114 -4.75 4.65 20.65
CA PRO A 114 -3.42 4.03 20.77
C PRO A 114 -3.35 2.54 20.40
N HIS A 115 -4.51 1.89 20.26
CA HIS A 115 -4.62 0.49 19.82
C HIS A 115 -4.77 0.39 18.29
N TYR A 116 -4.88 1.52 17.58
CA TYR A 116 -5.01 1.56 16.13
C TYR A 116 -3.67 1.87 15.47
N ILE A 117 -3.52 1.36 14.25
CA ILE A 117 -2.55 1.86 13.29
C ILE A 117 -3.24 2.87 12.38
N MET A 118 -2.50 3.85 11.86
CA MET A 118 -3.01 4.78 10.86
C MET A 118 -1.94 5.13 9.86
N GLY A 119 -2.25 5.02 8.57
CA GLY A 119 -1.31 5.33 7.51
C GLY A 119 -1.94 6.09 6.36
N SER A 120 -1.07 6.68 5.54
CA SER A 120 -1.46 7.35 4.31
C SER A 120 -0.93 6.57 3.12
N ASN A 121 -1.71 6.45 2.04
CA ASN A 121 -1.14 6.04 0.74
C ASN A 121 -0.09 7.06 0.29
N ALA A 122 0.64 6.79 -0.79
CA ALA A 122 1.45 7.81 -1.44
C ALA A 122 0.57 8.77 -2.28
N ASP A 123 0.98 10.03 -2.40
CA ASP A 123 0.31 11.09 -3.16
C ASP A 123 0.62 11.08 -4.66
N LEU A 124 1.52 10.20 -5.11
CA LEU A 124 1.86 10.02 -6.51
C LEU A 124 1.03 8.89 -7.16
N PRO A 125 0.70 8.98 -8.46
CA PRO A 125 0.04 7.88 -9.19
C PRO A 125 0.95 6.64 -9.23
N ILE A 126 0.40 5.48 -9.59
CA ILE A 126 1.07 4.16 -9.66
C ILE A 126 1.46 3.58 -8.29
N VAL A 127 1.76 4.39 -7.27
CA VAL A 127 2.25 3.91 -5.96
C VAL A 127 1.14 3.75 -4.90
N GLY A 128 -0.07 3.39 -5.31
CA GLY A 128 -1.11 2.84 -4.42
C GLY A 128 -2.33 3.72 -4.10
N GLY A 129 -2.31 5.02 -4.42
CA GLY A 129 -3.47 5.89 -4.22
C GLY A 129 -4.63 5.54 -5.16
N SER A 130 -5.82 5.27 -4.61
CA SER A 130 -7.07 5.03 -5.39
C SER A 130 -7.98 6.26 -5.50
N ILE A 131 -7.90 7.20 -4.54
CA ILE A 131 -8.66 8.45 -4.51
C ILE A 131 -7.67 9.56 -4.17
N LEU A 132 -7.16 10.26 -5.17
CA LEU A 132 -6.17 11.34 -4.98
C LEU A 132 -6.82 12.71 -4.77
N THR A 133 -8.12 12.82 -5.03
CA THR A 133 -8.86 14.09 -5.02
C THR A 133 -9.23 14.58 -3.63
N HIS A 134 -9.24 13.70 -2.61
CA HIS A 134 -9.58 14.03 -1.23
C HIS A 134 -8.59 13.36 -0.27
N ASP A 135 -7.90 14.17 0.54
CA ASP A 135 -6.92 13.75 1.55
C ASP A 135 -7.57 12.82 2.60
N HIS A 136 -7.01 11.62 2.75
CA HIS A 136 -7.50 10.60 3.65
C HIS A 136 -6.41 9.59 4.04
N PHE A 137 -6.64 8.94 5.17
CA PHE A 137 -5.81 7.90 5.77
C PHE A 137 -6.63 6.62 5.92
N GLN A 138 -5.95 5.48 6.01
CA GLN A 138 -6.56 4.19 6.31
C GLN A 138 -5.86 3.54 7.49
N GLY A 139 -6.62 2.82 8.29
CA GLY A 139 -6.09 2.20 9.50
C GLY A 139 -7.15 1.42 10.25
N GLY A 140 -6.91 1.17 11.52
CA GLY A 140 -7.80 0.38 12.37
C GLY A 140 -7.02 -0.49 13.35
N HIS A 141 -7.75 -1.36 14.03
CA HIS A 141 -7.17 -2.30 14.99
C HIS A 141 -6.70 -3.58 14.28
N TYR A 142 -5.46 -3.56 13.77
CA TYR A 142 -4.88 -4.74 13.12
C TYR A 142 -3.36 -4.76 13.27
N ASP A 143 -2.83 -5.94 13.59
CA ASP A 143 -1.38 -6.16 13.65
C ASP A 143 -0.88 -6.73 12.32
N PHE A 144 -0.42 -5.86 11.44
CA PHE A 144 0.11 -6.24 10.13
C PHE A 144 1.47 -6.95 10.23
N ALA A 145 1.77 -7.81 9.25
CA ALA A 145 3.05 -8.52 9.16
C ALA A 145 4.28 -7.58 9.23
N MET A 146 4.25 -6.46 8.51
CA MET A 146 5.33 -5.46 8.53
C MET A 146 5.57 -4.86 9.92
N SER A 147 4.54 -4.76 10.76
CA SER A 147 4.65 -4.25 12.14
C SER A 147 5.61 -5.11 12.98
N ARG A 148 5.60 -6.42 12.72
CA ARG A 148 6.43 -7.44 13.38
C ARG A 148 7.75 -7.70 12.66
N ALA A 149 8.03 -7.03 11.54
CA ALA A 149 9.24 -7.24 10.76
C ALA A 149 10.48 -7.01 11.62
N LYS A 150 11.52 -7.81 11.38
CA LYS A 150 12.79 -7.70 12.10
C LYS A 150 13.41 -6.33 11.82
N GLU A 151 13.84 -5.66 12.88
CA GLU A 151 14.56 -4.40 12.79
C GLU A 151 16.07 -4.62 12.71
N THR A 152 16.72 -3.91 11.79
CA THR A 152 18.16 -3.72 11.74
C THR A 152 18.44 -2.30 12.24
N PRO A 153 18.91 -2.12 13.50
CA PRO A 153 19.21 -0.81 14.04
C PRO A 153 20.27 -0.10 13.20
N MET A 154 20.04 1.19 12.92
CA MET A 154 20.97 2.00 12.13
C MET A 154 21.66 3.05 12.99
N LYS A 155 20.90 4.06 13.43
CA LYS A 155 21.40 5.18 14.24
C LYS A 155 20.38 5.56 15.30
N LYS A 156 20.88 6.25 16.32
CA LYS A 156 20.07 6.88 17.35
C LYS A 156 20.41 8.37 17.38
N LEU A 157 19.40 9.20 17.15
CA LEU A 157 19.50 10.66 17.27
C LEU A 157 19.39 11.00 18.76
N GLU A 158 20.49 10.83 19.50
CA GLU A 158 20.49 10.92 20.98
C GLU A 158 19.91 12.22 21.51
N LYS A 159 20.24 13.37 20.89
CA LYS A 159 19.70 14.69 21.26
C LYS A 159 18.19 14.80 21.07
N LEU A 160 17.65 14.07 20.10
CA LEU A 160 16.23 14.08 19.74
C LEU A 160 15.45 12.91 20.38
N GLY A 161 16.14 11.94 20.99
CA GLY A 161 15.52 10.74 21.55
C GLY A 161 14.83 9.85 20.51
N VAL A 162 15.31 9.86 19.26
CA VAL A 162 14.73 9.07 18.16
C VAL A 162 15.66 7.93 17.76
N SER A 163 15.16 6.69 17.73
CA SER A 163 15.87 5.54 17.16
C SER A 163 15.39 5.25 15.75
N ILE A 164 16.30 4.86 14.87
CA ILE A 164 16.01 4.63 13.46
C ILE A 164 16.55 3.27 13.03
N SER A 165 15.69 2.49 12.38
CA SER A 165 15.96 1.12 11.95
C SER A 165 15.55 0.90 10.49
N LYS A 166 16.27 0.04 9.76
CA LYS A 166 15.75 -0.59 8.54
C LYS A 166 14.85 -1.77 8.95
N LEU A 167 13.76 -2.00 8.24
CA LEU A 167 12.98 -3.24 8.42
C LEU A 167 13.45 -4.30 7.42
N TYR A 168 13.60 -5.54 7.88
CA TYR A 168 13.74 -6.70 7.01
C TYR A 168 12.38 -7.03 6.39
N TRP A 169 12.10 -6.38 5.26
CA TRP A 169 10.82 -6.40 4.56
C TRP A 169 11.09 -6.42 3.03
N PRO A 170 10.20 -6.96 2.18
CA PRO A 170 10.40 -6.98 0.73
C PRO A 170 10.44 -5.58 0.10
N MET A 171 9.82 -4.59 0.74
CA MET A 171 9.90 -3.18 0.33
C MET A 171 10.93 -2.42 1.18
N SER A 172 11.40 -1.28 0.67
CA SER A 172 12.36 -0.42 1.37
C SER A 172 11.67 0.40 2.46
N VAL A 173 11.85 -0.01 3.73
CA VAL A 173 11.17 0.61 4.87
C VAL A 173 12.15 1.06 5.95
N ILE A 174 11.93 2.28 6.43
CA ILE A 174 12.62 2.88 7.56
C ILE A 174 11.63 3.05 8.71
N ARG A 175 11.96 2.58 9.91
CA ARG A 175 11.18 2.81 11.11
C ARG A 175 11.83 3.89 11.96
N LEU A 176 11.06 4.92 12.29
CA LEU A 176 11.39 5.89 13.33
C LEU A 176 10.68 5.48 14.62
N LYS A 177 11.35 5.53 15.78
CA LYS A 177 10.70 5.41 17.09
C LYS A 177 11.11 6.54 18.02
N GLY A 178 10.16 7.09 18.75
CA GLY A 178 10.37 8.17 19.70
C GLY A 178 9.21 8.31 20.67
N LYS A 179 9.40 9.12 21.71
CA LYS A 179 8.33 9.43 22.70
C LYS A 179 7.58 10.73 22.39
N ASP A 180 8.20 11.59 21.60
CA ASP A 180 7.72 12.94 21.27
C ASP A 180 7.22 12.97 19.81
N PRO A 181 5.90 13.09 19.59
CA PRO A 181 5.30 13.17 18.27
C PRO A 181 5.79 14.34 17.41
N GLU A 182 6.02 15.49 18.03
CA GLU A 182 6.48 16.70 17.38
C GLU A 182 7.91 16.52 16.84
N VAL A 183 8.79 15.89 17.61
CA VAL A 183 10.14 15.53 17.17
C VAL A 183 10.11 14.52 16.01
N LEU A 184 9.27 13.48 16.10
CA LEU A 184 9.12 12.50 15.02
C LEU A 184 8.62 13.15 13.72
N THR A 185 7.72 14.12 13.84
CA THR A 185 7.21 14.91 12.72
C THR A 185 8.32 15.71 12.05
N GLN A 186 9.17 16.40 12.82
CA GLN A 186 10.31 17.16 12.29
C GLN A 186 11.32 16.26 11.57
N VAL A 187 11.66 15.12 12.18
CA VAL A 187 12.57 14.13 11.58
C VAL A 187 11.98 13.61 10.26
N PHE A 188 10.69 13.29 10.24
CA PHE A 188 10.00 12.88 9.03
C PHE A 188 10.02 13.97 7.95
N GLY A 189 9.74 15.23 8.28
CA GLY A 189 9.78 16.35 7.34
C GLY A 189 11.14 16.49 6.66
N ALA A 190 12.22 16.35 7.44
CA ALA A 190 13.58 16.36 6.93
C ALA A 190 13.86 15.14 6.02
N PHE A 191 13.45 13.94 6.43
CA PHE A 191 13.57 12.72 5.62
C PHE A 191 12.81 12.83 4.30
N LEU A 192 11.57 13.28 4.33
CA LEU A 192 10.74 13.46 3.14
C LEU A 192 11.38 14.44 2.16
N SER A 193 11.86 15.59 2.64
CA SER A 193 12.53 16.60 1.81
C SER A 193 13.77 16.05 1.12
N ARG A 194 14.63 15.33 1.85
CA ARG A 194 15.84 14.72 1.28
C ARG A 194 15.50 13.58 0.34
N TRP A 195 14.55 12.72 0.71
CA TRP A 195 14.09 11.60 -0.12
C TRP A 195 13.52 12.09 -1.45
N LYS A 196 12.72 13.15 -1.45
CA LYS A 196 12.18 13.76 -2.68
C LYS A 196 13.25 14.17 -3.67
N ASN A 197 14.47 14.45 -3.21
CA ASN A 197 15.59 14.87 -4.05
C ASN A 197 16.61 13.76 -4.32
N TYR A 198 16.52 12.61 -3.64
CA TYR A 198 17.50 11.55 -3.72
C TYR A 198 17.41 10.72 -5.01
N SER A 199 18.53 10.55 -5.71
CA SER A 199 18.68 9.65 -6.85
C SER A 199 19.87 8.73 -6.64
N ASP A 200 19.78 7.51 -7.14
CA ASP A 200 20.88 6.54 -7.17
C ASP A 200 20.76 5.69 -8.45
N GLU A 201 21.57 6.02 -9.44
CA GLU A 201 21.53 5.35 -10.75
C GLU A 201 21.95 3.88 -10.67
N GLN A 202 22.73 3.48 -9.65
CA GLN A 202 23.18 2.09 -9.50
C GLN A 202 22.02 1.12 -9.26
N VAL A 203 20.90 1.63 -8.73
CA VAL A 203 19.65 0.89 -8.50
C VAL A 203 18.50 1.44 -9.32
N ALA A 204 18.79 2.13 -10.43
CA ALA A 204 17.83 2.75 -11.35
C ALA A 204 16.86 3.77 -10.70
N LEU A 205 17.20 4.29 -9.52
CA LEU A 205 16.40 5.25 -8.79
C LEU A 205 16.70 6.68 -9.27
N ARG A 206 15.66 7.38 -9.72
CA ARG A 206 15.72 8.81 -10.05
C ARG A 206 14.55 9.52 -9.38
N SER A 207 14.86 10.60 -8.68
CA SER A 207 13.86 11.45 -8.03
C SER A 207 13.02 12.23 -9.02
N HIS A 208 13.55 12.56 -10.19
CA HIS A 208 12.88 13.42 -11.18
C HIS A 208 13.09 12.96 -12.63
N THR A 209 12.11 13.26 -13.48
CA THR A 209 12.25 13.28 -14.94
C THR A 209 11.80 14.64 -15.46
N GLY A 210 12.75 15.52 -15.76
CA GLY A 210 12.45 16.94 -15.95
C GLY A 210 11.88 17.54 -14.66
N GLU A 211 10.72 18.18 -14.75
CA GLU A 211 10.00 18.77 -13.61
C GLU A 211 9.10 17.78 -12.86
N ILE A 212 8.98 16.52 -13.32
CA ILE A 212 8.08 15.53 -12.71
C ILE A 212 8.80 14.87 -11.53
N GLU A 213 8.30 15.07 -10.32
CA GLU A 213 8.71 14.35 -9.11
C GLU A 213 8.28 12.87 -9.16
N HIS A 214 9.15 11.98 -8.73
CA HIS A 214 8.90 10.53 -8.69
C HIS A 214 8.99 9.92 -7.30
N ASN A 215 9.67 10.56 -6.35
CA ASN A 215 9.87 10.04 -5.00
C ASN A 215 8.77 10.52 -4.04
N THR A 216 8.23 9.62 -3.24
CA THR A 216 7.32 9.93 -2.13
C THR A 216 7.42 8.86 -1.04
N ILE A 217 6.66 9.01 0.04
CA ILE A 217 6.65 8.09 1.18
C ILE A 217 5.20 7.70 1.49
N THR A 218 4.98 6.43 1.80
CA THR A 218 3.77 5.95 2.48
C THR A 218 4.09 5.89 3.98
N PRO A 219 3.66 6.88 4.79
CA PRO A 219 3.89 6.88 6.23
C PRO A 219 2.80 6.08 6.97
N ILE A 220 3.20 5.29 7.97
CA ILE A 220 2.31 4.53 8.86
C ILE A 220 2.70 4.79 10.30
N ALA A 221 1.80 5.33 11.11
CA ALA A 221 1.99 5.56 12.53
C ALA A 221 1.28 4.50 13.38
N ARG A 222 1.86 4.23 14.54
CA ARG A 222 1.28 3.38 15.61
C ARG A 222 1.86 3.77 16.96
N TYR A 223 1.18 3.41 18.04
CA TYR A 223 1.71 3.51 19.40
C TYR A 223 1.90 2.11 19.98
N ARG A 224 3.10 1.80 20.49
CA ARG A 224 3.43 0.49 21.02
C ARG A 224 4.53 0.58 22.07
N GLU A 225 4.39 -0.18 23.15
CA GLU A 225 5.43 -0.34 24.19
C GLU A 225 5.99 1.01 24.68
N GLY A 226 5.11 2.01 24.87
CA GLY A 226 5.48 3.32 25.38
C GLY A 226 6.08 4.29 24.36
N HIS A 227 6.12 3.92 23.07
CA HIS A 227 6.73 4.71 21.99
C HIS A 227 5.76 4.88 20.82
N TYR A 228 5.88 6.02 20.14
CA TYR A 228 5.34 6.17 18.79
C TYR A 228 6.32 5.57 17.79
N GLU A 229 5.80 4.79 16.86
CA GLU A 229 6.55 4.27 15.73
C GLU A 229 5.97 4.85 14.44
N VAL A 230 6.84 5.28 13.53
CA VAL A 230 6.47 5.74 12.18
C VAL A 230 7.27 4.96 11.15
N ASP A 231 6.58 4.10 10.41
CA ASP A 231 7.15 3.37 9.27
C ASP A 231 7.06 4.22 8.02
N LEU A 232 8.20 4.38 7.34
CA LEU A 232 8.38 5.14 6.12
C LEU A 232 8.65 4.14 5.00
N VAL A 233 7.60 3.70 4.31
CA VAL A 233 7.76 2.89 3.10
C VAL A 233 8.12 3.84 1.98
N LEU A 234 9.38 3.79 1.53
CA LEU A 234 9.86 4.63 0.46
C LEU A 234 9.23 4.18 -0.86
N ARG A 235 8.78 5.13 -1.69
CA ARG A 235 8.09 4.85 -2.97
C ARG A 235 8.70 5.66 -4.10
N ASN A 236 8.70 5.07 -5.30
CA ASN A 236 9.03 5.75 -6.54
C ASN A 236 8.07 5.32 -7.65
N ASN A 237 7.48 6.26 -8.39
CA ASN A 237 6.48 5.97 -9.42
C ASN A 237 7.00 6.00 -10.87
N ARG A 238 8.33 6.07 -11.05
CA ARG A 238 8.93 6.20 -12.38
C ARG A 238 8.66 4.96 -13.23
N THR A 239 8.40 5.21 -14.51
CA THR A 239 8.26 4.19 -15.56
C THR A 239 9.38 4.31 -16.58
N ASP A 240 9.60 3.27 -17.37
CA ASP A 240 10.41 3.33 -18.60
C ASP A 240 9.77 2.44 -19.69
N GLU A 241 10.41 2.34 -20.86
CA GLU A 241 9.89 1.53 -21.98
C GLU A 241 9.76 0.04 -21.65
N ARG A 242 10.65 -0.49 -20.79
CA ARG A 242 10.65 -1.89 -20.36
C ARG A 242 9.65 -2.13 -19.22
N HIS A 243 9.36 -1.10 -18.45
CA HIS A 243 8.50 -1.13 -17.27
C HIS A 243 7.38 -0.09 -17.40
N PRO A 244 6.42 -0.29 -18.33
CA PRO A 244 5.33 0.66 -18.58
C PRO A 244 4.32 0.76 -17.42
N HIS A 245 4.43 -0.12 -16.42
CA HIS A 245 3.64 -0.13 -15.20
C HIS A 245 4.39 0.41 -13.97
N GLY A 246 5.68 0.74 -14.12
CA GLY A 246 6.55 1.23 -13.05
C GLY A 246 7.76 0.33 -12.83
N ILE A 247 8.93 0.95 -12.66
CA ILE A 247 10.20 0.25 -12.39
C ILE A 247 10.14 -0.46 -11.03
N PHE A 248 9.50 0.18 -10.05
CA PHE A 248 9.31 -0.31 -8.69
C PHE A 248 7.85 -0.64 -8.43
N HIS A 249 7.28 -1.46 -9.32
CA HIS A 249 5.87 -1.85 -9.29
C HIS A 249 5.71 -3.34 -9.59
N SER A 250 4.50 -3.88 -9.41
CA SER A 250 4.15 -5.23 -9.84
C SER A 250 4.45 -5.43 -11.33
N ALA A 251 5.36 -6.34 -11.61
CA ALA A 251 5.71 -6.76 -12.97
C ALA A 251 4.52 -7.49 -13.64
N GLU A 252 4.49 -7.44 -14.97
CA GLU A 252 3.38 -7.94 -15.79
C GLU A 252 3.14 -9.44 -15.59
N GLN A 253 4.19 -10.23 -15.37
CA GLN A 253 4.04 -11.67 -15.14
C GLN A 253 3.21 -12.02 -13.90
N TYR A 254 3.01 -11.09 -12.95
CA TYR A 254 2.22 -11.33 -11.74
C TYR A 254 0.76 -10.86 -11.86
N HIS A 255 0.40 -10.18 -12.97
CA HIS A 255 -0.93 -9.59 -13.15
C HIS A 255 -2.05 -10.63 -13.25
N HIS A 256 -1.72 -11.90 -13.51
CA HIS A 256 -2.69 -12.98 -13.44
C HIS A 256 -3.30 -13.09 -12.03
N ILE A 257 -2.51 -12.89 -10.96
CA ILE A 257 -2.99 -12.85 -9.58
C ILE A 257 -3.58 -11.48 -9.22
N LYS A 258 -2.82 -10.41 -9.41
CA LYS A 258 -3.24 -9.05 -9.04
C LYS A 258 -2.64 -8.03 -10.00
N ARG A 259 -3.50 -7.24 -10.63
CA ARG A 259 -3.09 -6.16 -11.55
C ARG A 259 -3.09 -4.78 -10.90
N GLU A 260 -3.86 -4.61 -9.82
CA GLU A 260 -3.92 -3.37 -9.05
C GLU A 260 -2.59 -2.96 -8.44
N ASN A 261 -2.45 -1.65 -8.20
CA ASN A 261 -1.32 -1.11 -7.46
C ASN A 261 -1.25 -1.66 -6.02
N ILE A 262 -0.03 -1.73 -5.49
CA ILE A 262 0.21 -2.05 -4.08
C ILE A 262 -0.06 -0.81 -3.23
N GLY A 263 -1.22 -0.79 -2.58
CA GLY A 263 -1.63 0.25 -1.64
C GLY A 263 -0.98 0.12 -0.27
N LEU A 264 -1.40 1.00 0.64
CA LEU A 264 -0.99 1.01 2.04
C LEU A 264 -1.24 -0.34 2.74
N ILE A 265 -2.37 -0.97 2.51
CA ILE A 265 -2.73 -2.23 3.19
C ILE A 265 -1.87 -3.38 2.68
N GLU A 266 -1.70 -3.47 1.36
CA GLU A 266 -0.86 -4.50 0.75
C GLU A 266 0.62 -4.35 1.12
N CYS A 267 1.15 -3.12 1.16
CA CYS A 267 2.56 -2.92 1.51
C CYS A 267 2.88 -3.34 2.94
N MET A 268 1.90 -3.30 3.85
CA MET A 268 2.03 -3.79 5.22
C MET A 268 1.92 -5.33 5.35
N GLY A 269 1.56 -6.03 4.27
CA GLY A 269 1.57 -7.50 4.20
C GLY A 269 0.20 -8.17 4.25
N LEU A 270 -0.90 -7.44 4.00
CA LEU A 270 -2.22 -8.02 3.78
C LEU A 270 -2.57 -7.97 2.28
N ALA A 271 -2.51 -9.11 1.60
CA ALA A 271 -2.85 -9.22 0.19
C ALA A 271 -4.36 -9.05 -0.01
N VAL A 272 -4.77 -7.92 -0.59
CA VAL A 272 -6.16 -7.70 -1.01
C VAL A 272 -6.30 -8.13 -2.46
N LEU A 273 -6.84 -9.33 -2.68
CA LEU A 273 -6.95 -9.99 -3.97
C LEU A 273 -8.31 -9.70 -4.64
N PRO A 274 -8.37 -9.66 -5.98
CA PRO A 274 -9.59 -9.34 -6.70
C PRO A 274 -10.61 -10.49 -6.66
N ALA A 275 -11.91 -10.16 -6.65
CA ALA A 275 -13.00 -11.14 -6.59
C ALA A 275 -12.90 -12.25 -7.65
N ARG A 276 -12.51 -11.89 -8.88
CA ARG A 276 -12.36 -12.83 -10.01
C ARG A 276 -11.43 -14.00 -9.68
N LEU A 277 -10.40 -13.77 -8.89
CA LEU A 277 -9.35 -14.76 -8.64
C LEU A 277 -9.93 -15.99 -7.92
N ARG A 278 -10.94 -15.79 -7.08
CA ARG A 278 -11.64 -16.92 -6.41
C ARG A 278 -12.24 -17.89 -7.42
N GLU A 279 -12.95 -17.37 -8.40
CA GLU A 279 -13.65 -18.16 -9.41
C GLU A 279 -12.67 -18.75 -10.43
N GLU A 280 -11.67 -17.97 -10.84
CA GLU A 280 -10.61 -18.41 -11.74
C GLU A 280 -9.81 -19.57 -11.11
N MET A 281 -9.40 -19.46 -9.84
CA MET A 281 -8.65 -20.52 -9.15
C MET A 281 -9.48 -21.77 -8.88
N ALA A 282 -10.78 -21.65 -8.63
CA ALA A 282 -11.66 -22.80 -8.52
C ALA A 282 -11.76 -23.59 -9.84
N GLN A 283 -11.81 -22.88 -10.98
CA GLN A 283 -11.83 -23.50 -12.30
C GLN A 283 -10.49 -24.13 -12.68
N VAL A 284 -9.37 -23.43 -12.40
CA VAL A 284 -8.02 -23.99 -12.55
C VAL A 284 -7.90 -25.29 -11.74
N LYS A 285 -8.27 -25.27 -10.46
CA LYS A 285 -8.27 -26.46 -9.58
C LYS A 285 -9.07 -27.60 -10.21
N SER A 286 -10.29 -27.33 -10.67
CA SER A 286 -11.16 -28.33 -11.30
C SER A 286 -10.53 -28.98 -12.54
N LYS A 287 -9.95 -28.17 -13.43
CA LYS A 287 -9.28 -28.65 -14.64
C LYS A 287 -8.03 -29.48 -14.31
N LEU A 288 -7.22 -29.04 -13.35
CA LEU A 288 -6.04 -29.77 -12.92
C LEU A 288 -6.38 -31.15 -12.32
N LEU A 289 -7.44 -31.26 -11.51
CA LEU A 289 -7.91 -32.55 -10.97
C LEU A 289 -8.37 -33.53 -12.06
N GLN A 290 -8.88 -33.01 -13.18
CA GLN A 290 -9.27 -33.78 -14.36
C GLN A 290 -8.08 -34.14 -15.26
N GLY A 291 -6.89 -33.58 -15.01
CA GLY A 291 -5.72 -33.70 -15.88
C GLY A 291 -5.78 -32.83 -17.14
N ASP A 292 -6.65 -31.81 -17.16
CA ASP A 292 -6.92 -30.95 -18.31
C ASP A 292 -6.13 -29.63 -18.26
N LEU A 293 -4.79 -29.71 -18.27
CA LEU A 293 -3.94 -28.52 -18.35
C LEU A 293 -4.17 -27.76 -19.67
N ALA A 294 -4.36 -28.48 -20.78
CA ALA A 294 -4.62 -27.88 -22.09
C ALA A 294 -5.89 -27.01 -22.07
N GLY A 295 -6.92 -27.42 -21.36
CA GLY A 295 -8.14 -26.65 -21.18
C GLY A 295 -7.99 -25.40 -20.33
N VAL A 296 -6.93 -25.26 -19.51
CA VAL A 296 -6.61 -23.98 -18.84
C VAL A 296 -6.08 -22.98 -19.86
N TYR A 297 -5.15 -23.41 -20.73
CA TYR A 297 -4.62 -22.56 -21.80
C TYR A 297 -5.65 -22.23 -22.88
N ALA A 298 -6.60 -23.13 -23.15
CA ALA A 298 -7.61 -22.93 -24.21
C ALA A 298 -8.73 -21.96 -23.81
N GLU A 299 -9.01 -21.81 -22.51
CA GLU A 299 -10.11 -20.98 -22.02
C GLU A 299 -9.66 -19.53 -21.80
N GLU A 300 -10.34 -18.57 -22.44
CA GLU A 300 -9.96 -17.15 -22.45
C GLU A 300 -9.83 -16.56 -21.03
N SER A 301 -10.76 -16.89 -20.13
CA SER A 301 -10.76 -16.47 -18.72
C SER A 301 -9.57 -17.00 -17.92
N LEU A 302 -9.02 -18.16 -18.31
CA LEU A 302 -8.03 -18.89 -17.52
C LEU A 302 -6.64 -18.93 -18.17
N ASN A 303 -6.51 -18.60 -19.45
CA ASN A 303 -5.26 -18.71 -20.20
C ASN A 303 -4.08 -18.03 -19.49
N LYS A 304 -4.31 -16.85 -18.89
CA LYS A 304 -3.33 -16.10 -18.08
C LYS A 304 -2.78 -16.87 -16.86
N HIS A 305 -3.46 -17.94 -16.44
CA HIS A 305 -3.05 -18.83 -15.37
C HIS A 305 -2.40 -20.12 -15.87
N GLY A 306 -2.24 -20.33 -17.18
CA GLY A 306 -1.73 -21.57 -17.74
C GLY A 306 -0.36 -21.95 -17.20
N ASP A 307 0.60 -21.03 -17.20
CA ASP A 307 1.95 -21.27 -16.68
C ASP A 307 1.96 -21.50 -15.17
N PHE A 308 1.09 -20.79 -14.44
CA PHE A 308 0.86 -21.02 -13.02
C PHE A 308 0.30 -22.42 -12.76
N ALA A 309 -0.71 -22.85 -13.54
CA ALA A 309 -1.34 -24.16 -13.44
C ALA A 309 -0.35 -25.29 -13.78
N LYS A 310 0.50 -25.08 -14.79
CA LYS A 310 1.60 -25.99 -15.14
C LYS A 310 2.59 -26.12 -13.98
N HIS A 311 3.00 -25.00 -13.39
CA HIS A 311 3.89 -24.99 -12.23
C HIS A 311 3.31 -25.77 -11.04
N LEU A 312 2.02 -25.60 -10.75
CA LEU A 312 1.34 -26.36 -9.70
C LEU A 312 1.42 -27.87 -9.93
N LEU A 313 1.18 -28.33 -11.17
CA LEU A 313 1.28 -29.75 -11.53
C LEU A 313 2.71 -30.30 -11.41
N GLU A 314 3.71 -29.49 -11.73
CA GLU A 314 5.13 -29.88 -11.60
C GLU A 314 5.54 -30.03 -10.13
N MET A 315 4.98 -29.21 -9.24
CA MET A 315 5.21 -29.29 -7.79
C MET A 315 4.46 -30.45 -7.13
N ASP A 316 3.20 -30.64 -7.49
CA ASP A 316 2.36 -31.72 -6.99
C ASP A 316 1.41 -32.23 -8.09
N GLY A 317 1.75 -33.38 -8.66
CA GLY A 317 0.92 -34.08 -9.64
C GLY A 317 -0.19 -34.95 -9.01
N SER A 318 -0.40 -34.86 -7.69
CA SER A 318 -1.44 -35.63 -7.01
C SER A 318 -2.84 -35.13 -7.37
N LYS A 319 -3.82 -36.05 -7.35
CA LYS A 319 -5.24 -35.73 -7.56
C LYS A 319 -5.96 -35.39 -6.25
N ASP A 320 -5.23 -34.98 -5.22
CA ASP A 320 -5.83 -34.56 -3.95
C ASP A 320 -6.38 -33.15 -4.07
N SER A 321 -7.70 -33.01 -3.93
CA SER A 321 -8.39 -31.73 -3.99
C SER A 321 -7.96 -30.78 -2.87
N GLU A 322 -7.75 -31.29 -1.65
CA GLU A 322 -7.38 -30.44 -0.52
C GLU A 322 -5.91 -30.03 -0.59
N GLY A 323 -5.03 -30.96 -0.95
CA GLY A 323 -3.62 -30.70 -1.21
C GLY A 323 -3.42 -29.62 -2.28
N LEU A 324 -4.10 -29.77 -3.42
CA LEU A 324 -4.01 -28.81 -4.51
C LEU A 324 -4.53 -27.42 -4.11
N GLU A 325 -5.60 -27.34 -3.32
CA GLU A 325 -6.10 -26.04 -2.85
C GLU A 325 -5.11 -25.34 -1.91
N ARG A 326 -4.52 -26.07 -0.97
CA ARG A 326 -3.47 -25.53 -0.10
C ARG A 326 -2.26 -25.07 -0.92
N LEU A 327 -1.88 -25.84 -1.95
CA LEU A 327 -0.79 -25.48 -2.85
C LEU A 327 -1.12 -24.20 -3.62
N ILE A 328 -2.32 -24.09 -4.19
CA ILE A 328 -2.79 -22.87 -4.88
C ILE A 328 -2.68 -21.66 -3.96
N TYR A 329 -3.18 -21.74 -2.72
CA TYR A 329 -3.11 -20.62 -1.78
C TYR A 329 -1.68 -20.27 -1.37
N SER A 330 -0.83 -21.28 -1.15
CA SER A 330 0.59 -21.07 -0.88
C SER A 330 1.29 -20.35 -2.03
N GLU A 331 1.03 -20.78 -3.27
CA GLU A 331 1.64 -20.21 -4.47
C GLU A 331 1.11 -18.81 -4.80
N ILE A 332 -0.17 -18.52 -4.53
CA ILE A 332 -0.70 -17.14 -4.58
C ILE A 332 0.05 -16.26 -3.57
N GLY A 333 0.29 -16.76 -2.35
CA GLY A 333 1.07 -16.06 -1.33
C GLY A 333 2.53 -15.81 -1.77
N ARG A 334 3.15 -16.78 -2.45
CA ARG A 334 4.49 -16.62 -3.04
C ARG A 334 4.50 -15.54 -4.12
N VAL A 335 3.57 -15.59 -5.08
CA VAL A 335 3.45 -14.56 -6.12
C VAL A 335 3.23 -13.18 -5.51
N PHE A 336 2.39 -13.06 -4.48
CA PHE A 336 2.20 -11.78 -3.80
C PHE A 336 3.47 -11.26 -3.10
N MET A 337 4.26 -12.15 -2.50
CA MET A 337 5.57 -11.79 -1.95
C MET A 337 6.49 -11.24 -3.05
N GLU A 338 6.56 -11.88 -4.22
CA GLU A 338 7.36 -11.43 -5.36
C GLU A 338 6.88 -10.08 -5.90
N VAL A 339 5.57 -9.82 -5.85
CA VAL A 339 5.00 -8.51 -6.15
C VAL A 339 5.51 -7.44 -5.18
N LEU A 340 5.54 -7.73 -3.87
CA LEU A 340 6.10 -6.79 -2.89
C LEU A 340 7.61 -6.56 -3.11
N GLU A 341 8.37 -7.61 -3.43
CA GLU A 341 9.81 -7.50 -3.72
C GLU A 341 10.07 -6.69 -4.99
N SER A 342 9.18 -6.80 -5.99
CA SER A 342 9.22 -5.97 -7.20
C SER A 342 9.02 -4.49 -6.88
N CYS A 343 8.21 -4.18 -5.86
CA CYS A 343 7.95 -2.82 -5.40
C CYS A 343 9.06 -2.20 -4.53
N GLY A 344 10.01 -2.99 -4.01
CA GLY A 344 11.16 -2.47 -3.26
C GLY A 344 12.20 -1.81 -4.16
N MET A 345 12.67 -0.61 -3.83
CA MET A 345 13.72 0.05 -4.63
C MET A 345 15.12 -0.47 -4.30
N PHE A 346 15.39 -0.66 -3.02
CA PHE A 346 16.62 -1.30 -2.55
C PHE A 346 16.35 -2.78 -2.32
N LYS A 347 16.85 -3.62 -3.24
CA LYS A 347 16.63 -5.06 -3.19
C LYS A 347 17.34 -5.70 -2.00
N ASN A 348 16.85 -6.86 -1.56
CA ASN A 348 17.43 -7.63 -0.46
C ASN A 348 18.63 -8.47 -0.94
N ASP A 349 19.51 -7.85 -1.71
CA ASP A 349 20.81 -8.36 -2.16
C ASP A 349 21.94 -7.42 -1.71
N PRO A 350 23.23 -7.80 -1.82
CA PRO A 350 24.33 -6.96 -1.35
C PRO A 350 24.35 -5.55 -1.97
N ALA A 351 24.08 -5.43 -3.28
CA ALA A 351 24.09 -4.13 -3.97
C ALA A 351 22.95 -3.23 -3.50
N GLY A 352 21.76 -3.80 -3.31
CA GLY A 352 20.61 -3.10 -2.76
C GLY A 352 20.82 -2.67 -1.31
N GLN A 353 21.45 -3.49 -0.46
CA GLN A 353 21.77 -3.10 0.91
C GLN A 353 22.79 -1.95 0.98
N GLU A 354 23.85 -2.01 0.17
CA GLU A 354 24.82 -0.92 0.08
C GLU A 354 24.18 0.39 -0.44
N ALA A 355 23.29 0.29 -1.43
CA ALA A 355 22.53 1.44 -1.93
C ALA A 355 21.58 2.00 -0.87
N PHE A 356 20.93 1.14 -0.09
CA PHE A 356 20.07 1.58 1.00
C PHE A 356 20.89 2.32 2.07
N ASP A 357 22.07 1.82 2.42
CA ASP A 357 22.95 2.47 3.39
C ASP A 357 23.40 3.85 2.91
N ARG A 358 23.76 4.01 1.63
CA ARG A 358 24.04 5.34 1.03
C ARG A 358 22.85 6.28 1.11
N CYS A 359 21.65 5.79 0.77
CA CYS A 359 20.42 6.58 0.85
C CYS A 359 20.20 7.08 2.26
N ILE A 360 20.31 6.19 3.23
CA ILE A 360 20.12 6.47 4.64
C ILE A 360 21.10 7.53 5.14
N GLU A 361 22.38 7.49 4.76
CA GLU A 361 23.35 8.54 5.12
C GLU A 361 22.92 9.92 4.62
N VAL A 362 22.38 10.01 3.40
CA VAL A 362 21.82 11.27 2.89
C VAL A 362 20.59 11.69 3.68
N LEU A 363 19.66 10.78 3.97
CA LEU A 363 18.45 11.10 4.74
C LEU A 363 18.76 11.62 6.15
N TYR A 364 19.90 11.24 6.72
CA TYR A 364 20.35 11.68 8.04
C TYR A 364 21.02 13.06 8.08
N GLU A 365 21.53 13.56 6.96
CA GLU A 365 22.50 14.65 6.94
C GLU A 365 22.01 15.90 7.71
N GLY A 366 22.71 16.26 8.81
CA GLY A 366 22.37 17.43 9.63
C GLY A 366 21.33 17.19 10.75
N LEU A 367 20.96 15.95 11.06
CA LEU A 367 20.07 15.59 12.18
C LEU A 367 20.79 15.09 13.45
N ALA A 368 22.13 15.00 13.43
CA ALA A 368 22.96 14.42 14.49
C ALA A 368 23.35 15.39 15.63
#